data_AF-A0A5D0QNX7-F1
#
_entry.id   AF-A0A5D0QNX7-F1
#
_cell.length_a   1.000
_cell.length_b   1.000
_cell.length_c   1.000
_cell.angle_alpha   90.00
_cell.angle_beta   90.00
_cell.angle_gamma   90.00
#
_symmetry.space_group_name_H-M   'P 1'
#
loop_
_entity.id
_entity.type
_entity.pdbx_description
1 polymer ?
#
loop_
_entity_poly.entity_id
_entity_poly.type
_entity_poly.pdbx_seq_one_letter_code
_entity_poly.pdbx_strand_id
1 'polypeptide(L)'
;MKKSFLMVVSICAMLVLTNCASDDNITELESKLISTTYTLNPVSDPAIIGDARMIKNEDASITIEIKLSGTAPGETYPTDLRVNTAAEGGVTAISLEGLNGTTGRSTTTFTTLDDGTDITYEDLLEFDGFIDVRLNNNAPVTVLAQGDIGQNELTGVSKTYTLSTRDIPEINGNAKFSERKNGEALARIELTNAIPGTEHPAHIHLNTALDGGTIAFTFNTIDGDTGLSRTNVSALDDGTSFGYADLIAFDGYVNVHLSPADLTTIIAQGDIGINGLTGESVVYTLNEVDTPGIQGTATFFKRESGDALAVLEIENTIAGDSHPAHIHANDIVTTGGILLTFNPVDGETGMSQTNIIQLNDTTPFGYDDVLQVNGYINVHESAANIETIIAQGNIGVNVDN
;
A
#
# COMPACT_ATOMS: atom_id res chain seq x y z
N MET A 1 -89.57 72.56 12.28
CA MET A 1 -89.36 72.94 13.70
C MET A 1 -88.65 71.77 14.36
N LYS A 2 -87.49 71.81 15.02
CA LYS A 2 -86.51 72.79 15.55
C LYS A 2 -85.20 71.97 15.67
N LYS A 3 -84.07 72.42 15.10
CA LYS A 3 -82.92 73.09 15.76
C LYS A 3 -82.15 72.28 16.82
N SER A 4 -80.83 72.20 16.57
CA SER A 4 -79.66 72.17 17.50
C SER A 4 -79.53 70.97 18.45
N PHE A 5 -78.34 70.42 18.71
CA PHE A 5 -77.19 71.13 19.27
C PHE A 5 -75.86 70.34 19.12
N LEU A 6 -74.81 71.15 19.10
CA LEU A 6 -73.38 70.92 18.95
C LEU A 6 -72.76 70.34 20.24
N MET A 7 -71.82 69.40 20.15
CA MET A 7 -70.73 69.38 21.14
C MET A 7 -69.41 68.99 20.47
N VAL A 8 -68.54 69.98 20.39
CA VAL A 8 -67.14 69.89 20.01
C VAL A 8 -66.36 69.43 21.24
N VAL A 9 -65.56 68.38 21.10
CA VAL A 9 -64.36 68.18 21.92
C VAL A 9 -63.20 67.91 20.97
N SER A 10 -62.29 68.86 20.95
CA SER A 10 -60.97 68.83 20.31
C SER A 10 -60.00 68.07 21.22
N ILE A 11 -59.15 67.19 20.67
CA ILE A 11 -57.79 66.90 21.15
C ILE A 11 -56.94 66.35 19.98
N CYS A 12 -55.74 66.90 19.92
CA CYS A 12 -54.66 66.73 18.95
C CYS A 12 -54.05 65.32 18.82
N ALA A 13 -53.53 65.09 17.60
CA ALA A 13 -52.24 64.49 17.24
C ALA A 13 -51.92 63.02 17.59
N MET A 14 -51.76 62.20 16.55
CA MET A 14 -50.44 61.85 16.00
C MET A 14 -50.61 60.96 14.74
N LEU A 15 -49.98 61.37 13.63
CA LEU A 15 -49.72 60.49 12.50
C LEU A 15 -48.63 59.48 12.92
N VAL A 16 -48.91 58.19 12.73
CA VAL A 16 -47.88 57.16 12.56
C VAL A 16 -48.17 56.46 11.25
N LEU A 17 -47.31 56.69 10.26
CA LEU A 17 -47.28 55.90 9.02
C LEU A 17 -46.55 54.59 9.35
N THR A 18 -47.27 53.47 9.38
CA THR A 18 -46.65 52.14 9.41
C THR A 18 -46.54 51.61 7.99
N ASN A 19 -45.29 51.39 7.58
CA ASN A 19 -44.86 50.79 6.34
C ASN A 19 -45.24 49.30 6.35
N CYS A 20 -46.12 48.85 5.44
CA CYS A 20 -46.32 47.43 5.20
C CYS A 20 -45.22 46.96 4.23
N ALA A 21 -44.11 46.45 4.77
CA ALA A 21 -43.21 45.60 4.01
C ALA A 21 -43.83 44.21 3.95
N SER A 22 -44.01 43.69 2.74
CA SER A 22 -44.43 42.31 2.49
C SER A 22 -43.43 41.35 3.14
N ASP A 23 -43.98 40.44 3.93
CA ASP A 23 -43.30 39.37 4.63
C ASP A 23 -42.95 38.25 3.62
N ASP A 24 -41.83 38.42 2.91
CA ASP A 24 -41.19 37.34 2.15
C ASP A 24 -40.06 36.75 3.00
N ASN A 25 -40.43 36.06 4.08
CA ASN A 25 -39.49 35.20 4.80
C ASN A 25 -39.38 33.85 4.07
N ILE A 26 -38.84 33.87 2.85
CA ILE A 26 -38.37 32.66 2.18
C ILE A 26 -37.14 32.22 2.97
N THR A 27 -37.33 31.22 3.83
CA THR A 27 -36.21 30.46 4.36
C THR A 27 -35.58 29.75 3.18
N GLU A 28 -34.36 30.16 2.81
CA GLU A 28 -33.56 29.49 1.80
C GLU A 28 -33.45 28.02 2.23
N LEU A 29 -34.14 27.14 1.49
CA LEU A 29 -33.99 25.71 1.67
C LEU A 29 -32.54 25.44 1.26
N GLU A 30 -31.66 25.12 2.20
CA GLU A 30 -30.32 24.63 1.87
C GLU A 30 -30.50 23.46 0.90
N SER A 31 -30.32 23.71 -0.39
CA SER A 31 -30.29 22.64 -1.37
C SER A 31 -29.09 21.78 -0.98
N LYS A 32 -29.37 20.60 -0.42
CA LYS A 32 -28.33 19.61 -0.18
C LYS A 32 -27.95 19.06 -1.54
N LEU A 33 -27.06 19.79 -2.22
CA LEU A 33 -26.54 19.44 -3.52
C LEU A 33 -25.98 18.01 -3.44
N ILE A 34 -26.48 17.11 -4.31
CA ILE A 34 -25.95 15.75 -4.39
C ILE A 34 -24.59 15.86 -5.07
N SER A 35 -23.53 15.53 -4.34
CA SER A 35 -22.17 15.62 -4.84
C SER A 35 -21.25 14.57 -4.22
N THR A 36 -20.25 14.14 -4.99
CA THR A 36 -19.15 13.29 -4.55
C THR A 36 -17.83 14.03 -4.78
N THR A 37 -16.90 13.94 -3.83
CA THR A 37 -15.59 14.59 -3.92
C THR A 37 -14.49 13.53 -3.94
N TYR A 38 -13.59 13.65 -4.90
CA TYR A 38 -12.41 12.80 -5.06
C TYR A 38 -11.15 13.62 -4.80
N THR A 39 -10.18 13.03 -4.11
CA THR A 39 -8.87 13.67 -3.89
C THR A 39 -8.03 13.62 -5.16
N LEU A 40 -7.41 14.75 -5.51
CA LEU A 40 -6.37 14.82 -6.54
C LEU A 40 -5.01 14.89 -5.84
N ASN A 41 -4.24 13.81 -5.98
CA ASN A 41 -2.94 13.64 -5.35
C ASN A 41 -1.82 14.24 -6.22
N PRO A 42 -0.77 14.80 -5.60
CA PRO A 42 0.39 15.32 -6.32
C PRO A 42 1.12 14.21 -7.07
N VAL A 43 1.62 14.55 -8.26
CA VAL A 43 2.45 13.65 -9.08
C VAL A 43 3.86 14.22 -9.23
N SER A 44 4.02 15.34 -9.95
CA SER A 44 5.34 15.92 -10.20
C SER A 44 5.77 16.96 -9.15
N ASP A 45 4.84 17.56 -8.44
CA ASP A 45 5.11 18.58 -7.42
C ASP A 45 4.30 18.29 -6.15
N PRO A 46 4.95 17.96 -5.02
CA PRO A 46 4.26 17.66 -3.77
C PRO A 46 3.47 18.83 -3.19
N ALA A 47 3.70 20.07 -3.64
CA ALA A 47 2.93 21.24 -3.23
C ALA A 47 1.55 21.32 -3.91
N ILE A 48 1.34 20.58 -5.01
CA ILE A 48 0.10 20.63 -5.79
C ILE A 48 -0.87 19.58 -5.28
N ILE A 49 -1.81 20.00 -4.44
CA ILE A 49 -2.82 19.13 -3.83
C ILE A 49 -4.21 19.71 -4.03
N GLY A 50 -5.22 18.85 -4.10
CA GLY A 50 -6.58 19.33 -4.22
C GLY A 50 -7.65 18.26 -4.34
N ASP A 51 -8.79 18.66 -4.87
CA ASP A 51 -9.97 17.82 -4.99
C ASP A 51 -10.78 18.15 -6.25
N ALA A 52 -11.51 17.14 -6.72
CA ALA A 52 -12.51 17.24 -7.77
C ALA A 52 -13.89 16.91 -7.17
N ARG A 53 -14.81 17.86 -7.21
CA ARG A 53 -16.18 17.71 -6.74
C ARG A 53 -17.12 17.55 -7.93
N MET A 54 -17.74 16.37 -8.02
CA MET A 54 -18.79 16.07 -9.00
C MET A 54 -20.16 16.36 -8.41
N ILE A 55 -21.01 17.03 -9.16
CA ILE A 55 -22.32 17.52 -8.72
C ILE A 55 -23.38 17.01 -9.68
N LYS A 56 -24.46 16.46 -9.12
CA LYS A 56 -25.69 16.14 -9.86
C LYS A 56 -26.59 17.36 -9.90
N ASN A 57 -26.84 17.91 -11.08
CA ASN A 57 -27.75 19.05 -11.26
C ASN A 57 -29.21 18.56 -11.45
N GLU A 58 -30.17 19.46 -11.22
CA GLU A 58 -31.60 19.14 -11.35
C GLU A 58 -32.05 18.87 -12.79
N ASP A 59 -31.33 19.40 -13.78
CA ASP A 59 -31.58 19.21 -15.22
C ASP A 59 -30.91 17.95 -15.79
N ALA A 60 -30.45 17.05 -14.91
CA ALA A 60 -29.68 15.84 -15.22
C ALA A 60 -28.27 16.08 -15.78
N SER A 61 -27.83 17.33 -15.92
CA SER A 61 -26.41 17.61 -16.20
C SER A 61 -25.54 17.33 -14.98
N ILE A 62 -24.24 17.22 -15.24
CA ILE A 62 -23.21 16.98 -14.25
C ILE A 62 -22.28 18.18 -14.26
N THR A 63 -21.92 18.69 -13.08
CA THR A 63 -20.86 19.70 -12.94
C THR A 63 -19.66 19.10 -12.23
N ILE A 64 -18.48 19.20 -12.82
CA ILE A 64 -17.20 18.90 -12.15
C ILE A 64 -16.52 20.21 -11.80
N GLU A 65 -16.29 20.44 -10.51
CA GLU A 65 -15.48 21.53 -9.99
C GLU A 65 -14.13 20.98 -9.52
N ILE A 66 -13.03 21.55 -9.99
CA ILE A 66 -11.70 21.17 -9.54
C ILE A 66 -11.10 22.33 -8.77
N LYS A 67 -10.42 22.01 -7.67
CA LYS A 67 -9.70 22.97 -6.84
C LYS A 67 -8.33 22.41 -6.49
N LEU A 68 -7.27 23.03 -7.00
CA LEU A 68 -5.89 22.76 -6.59
C LEU A 68 -5.29 23.95 -5.82
N SER A 69 -4.40 23.64 -4.88
CA SER A 69 -3.49 24.60 -4.26
C SER A 69 -2.09 24.45 -4.87
N GLY A 70 -1.23 25.46 -4.71
CA GLY A 70 0.17 25.38 -5.18
C GLY A 70 0.40 25.66 -6.66
N THR A 71 -0.64 26.07 -7.40
CA THR A 71 -0.54 26.39 -8.83
C THR A 71 0.13 27.74 -9.08
N ALA A 72 0.88 27.87 -10.19
CA ALA A 72 1.49 29.13 -10.57
C ALA A 72 0.46 30.10 -11.22
N PRO A 73 0.40 31.38 -10.78
CA PRO A 73 -0.49 32.39 -11.37
C PRO A 73 -0.19 32.68 -12.83
N GLY A 74 -1.24 33.01 -13.60
CA GLY A 74 -1.14 33.36 -15.02
C GLY A 74 -1.14 32.17 -15.99
N GLU A 75 -0.97 30.95 -15.47
CA GLU A 75 -1.03 29.71 -16.27
C GLU A 75 -2.46 29.19 -16.42
N THR A 76 -2.68 28.36 -17.43
CA THR A 76 -3.90 27.55 -17.59
C THR A 76 -3.49 26.11 -17.84
N TYR A 77 -3.91 25.21 -16.95
CA TYR A 77 -3.47 23.82 -16.97
C TYR A 77 -4.51 22.93 -17.66
N PRO A 78 -4.14 22.18 -18.71
CA PRO A 78 -5.02 21.18 -19.30
C PRO A 78 -5.52 20.20 -18.24
N THR A 79 -6.82 19.89 -18.29
CA THR A 79 -7.51 19.11 -17.28
C THR A 79 -8.50 18.19 -17.98
N ASP A 80 -8.46 16.89 -17.71
CA ASP A 80 -9.30 15.92 -18.39
C ASP A 80 -9.94 14.94 -17.41
N LEU A 81 -11.12 14.45 -17.77
CA LEU A 81 -11.62 13.16 -17.32
C LEU A 81 -11.16 12.09 -18.32
N ARG A 82 -10.46 11.06 -17.85
CA ARG A 82 -9.87 9.99 -18.66
C ARG A 82 -10.41 8.63 -18.24
N VAL A 83 -10.36 7.68 -19.17
CA VAL A 83 -10.71 6.26 -18.91
C VAL A 83 -9.57 5.52 -18.21
N ASN A 84 -9.87 4.36 -17.63
CA ASN A 84 -8.99 3.46 -16.85
C ASN A 84 -8.55 4.07 -15.51
N THR A 85 -7.57 3.46 -14.84
CA THR A 85 -6.95 4.03 -13.64
C THR A 85 -5.86 5.05 -13.98
N ALA A 86 -5.56 5.94 -13.05
CA ALA A 86 -4.46 6.89 -13.13
C ALA A 86 -3.07 6.21 -13.19
N ALA A 87 -2.96 4.93 -12.81
CA ALA A 87 -1.74 4.14 -12.90
C ALA A 87 -1.53 3.54 -14.30
N GLU A 88 -2.61 3.27 -15.04
CA GLU A 88 -2.58 2.76 -16.42
C GLU A 88 -2.55 3.92 -17.44
N GLY A 89 -3.11 5.07 -17.06
CA GLY A 89 -3.41 6.14 -17.98
C GLY A 89 -4.55 5.76 -18.93
N GLY A 90 -4.88 6.67 -19.84
CA GLY A 90 -5.99 6.42 -20.76
C GLY A 90 -6.28 7.60 -21.67
N VAL A 91 -7.18 7.38 -22.61
CA VAL A 91 -7.67 8.43 -23.51
C VAL A 91 -8.63 9.35 -22.77
N THR A 92 -8.74 10.59 -23.25
CA THR A 92 -9.69 11.58 -22.73
C THR A 92 -11.13 11.14 -23.04
N ALA A 93 -11.95 11.03 -22.00
CA ALA A 93 -13.40 10.84 -22.11
C ALA A 93 -14.12 12.19 -22.18
N ILE A 94 -13.64 13.18 -21.42
CA ILE A 94 -14.13 14.56 -21.44
C ILE A 94 -12.96 15.52 -21.30
N SER A 95 -12.84 16.43 -22.24
CA SER A 95 -11.96 17.58 -22.17
C SER A 95 -12.59 18.63 -21.24
N LEU A 96 -12.06 18.76 -20.02
CA LEU A 96 -12.59 19.72 -19.05
C LEU A 96 -12.03 21.12 -19.34
N GLU A 97 -12.72 22.15 -18.85
CA GLU A 97 -12.20 23.51 -18.87
C GLU A 97 -10.84 23.54 -18.15
N GLY A 98 -9.85 24.23 -18.73
CA GLY A 98 -8.52 24.30 -18.17
C GLY A 98 -8.50 24.93 -16.77
N LEU A 99 -7.72 24.37 -15.85
CA LEU A 99 -7.57 24.91 -14.50
C LEU A 99 -6.83 26.25 -14.55
N ASN A 100 -7.47 27.31 -14.04
CA ASN A 100 -6.85 28.62 -13.95
C ASN A 100 -5.80 28.63 -12.83
N GLY A 101 -4.53 28.85 -13.17
CA GLY A 101 -3.43 28.79 -12.21
C GLY A 101 -3.41 29.90 -11.16
N THR A 102 -4.11 31.00 -11.39
CA THR A 102 -4.24 32.10 -10.41
C THR A 102 -5.23 31.74 -9.31
N THR A 103 -6.36 31.13 -9.66
CA THR A 103 -7.41 30.76 -8.69
C THR A 103 -7.26 29.32 -8.21
N GLY A 104 -6.54 28.49 -8.95
CA GLY A 104 -6.46 27.05 -8.75
C GLY A 104 -7.77 26.34 -9.04
N ARG A 105 -8.65 26.89 -9.89
CA ARG A 105 -10.02 26.37 -10.09
C ARG A 105 -10.36 26.11 -11.55
N SER A 106 -11.19 25.10 -11.77
CA SER A 106 -11.91 24.81 -13.02
C SER A 106 -13.35 24.39 -12.70
N THR A 107 -14.28 24.66 -13.63
CA THR A 107 -15.66 24.19 -13.57
C THR A 107 -16.13 23.83 -14.96
N THR A 108 -16.62 22.60 -15.13
CA THR A 108 -17.17 22.10 -16.41
C THR A 108 -18.53 21.47 -16.18
N THR A 109 -19.52 21.79 -17.00
CA THR A 109 -20.86 21.19 -16.95
C THR A 109 -21.20 20.50 -18.27
N PHE A 110 -21.67 19.26 -18.21
CA PHE A 110 -21.93 18.43 -19.39
C PHE A 110 -23.07 17.42 -19.15
N THR A 111 -23.57 16.82 -20.23
CA THR A 111 -24.56 15.72 -20.24
C THR A 111 -24.11 14.52 -21.08
N THR A 112 -23.05 14.68 -21.88
CA THR A 112 -22.48 13.66 -22.76
C THR A 112 -20.96 13.67 -22.65
N LEU A 113 -20.32 12.54 -22.96
CA LEU A 113 -18.90 12.46 -23.23
C LEU A 113 -18.52 13.23 -24.51
N ASP A 114 -17.22 13.42 -24.76
CA ASP A 114 -16.73 14.11 -25.96
C ASP A 114 -17.10 13.38 -27.27
N ASP A 115 -17.35 12.06 -27.21
CA ASP A 115 -17.82 11.26 -28.35
C ASP A 115 -19.34 11.31 -28.58
N GLY A 116 -20.07 12.03 -27.73
CA GLY A 116 -21.52 12.18 -27.78
C GLY A 116 -22.31 11.12 -27.03
N THR A 117 -21.66 10.18 -26.35
CA THR A 117 -22.33 9.19 -25.49
C THR A 117 -22.97 9.88 -24.28
N ASP A 118 -24.24 9.62 -24.03
CA ASP A 118 -24.94 10.11 -22.82
C ASP A 118 -24.29 9.54 -21.55
N ILE A 119 -24.15 10.37 -20.52
CA ILE A 119 -23.62 9.94 -19.22
C ILE A 119 -24.40 10.59 -18.09
N THR A 120 -24.75 9.80 -17.07
CA THR A 120 -25.43 10.28 -15.87
C THR A 120 -24.48 10.43 -14.70
N TYR A 121 -24.91 11.15 -13.66
CA TYR A 121 -24.15 11.24 -12.42
C TYR A 121 -23.92 9.85 -11.80
N GLU A 122 -24.93 8.99 -11.83
CA GLU A 122 -24.82 7.61 -11.35
C GLU A 122 -23.79 6.81 -12.16
N ASP A 123 -23.74 6.97 -13.49
CA ASP A 123 -22.72 6.33 -14.31
C ASP A 123 -21.29 6.78 -13.94
N LEU A 124 -21.10 8.06 -13.57
CA LEU A 124 -19.80 8.56 -13.09
C LEU A 124 -19.35 7.96 -11.76
N LEU A 125 -20.27 7.51 -10.90
CA LEU A 125 -19.90 6.84 -9.65
C LEU A 125 -19.38 5.42 -9.86
N GLU A 126 -19.65 4.82 -11.02
CA GLU A 126 -19.16 3.49 -11.42
C GLU A 126 -18.16 3.59 -12.59
N PHE A 127 -17.80 4.80 -13.00
CA PHE A 127 -16.96 5.01 -14.18
C PHE A 127 -15.55 4.51 -13.93
N ASP A 128 -15.04 3.75 -14.90
CA ASP A 128 -13.65 3.35 -14.96
C ASP A 128 -12.80 4.52 -15.46
N GLY A 129 -12.43 5.41 -14.54
CA GLY A 129 -11.69 6.60 -14.91
C GLY A 129 -10.89 7.25 -13.80
N PHE A 130 -10.20 8.30 -14.22
CA PHE A 130 -9.46 9.20 -13.36
C PHE A 130 -9.48 10.62 -13.93
N ILE A 131 -9.22 11.60 -13.06
CA ILE A 131 -9.02 12.99 -13.46
C ILE A 131 -7.53 13.30 -13.38
N ASP A 132 -7.01 14.01 -14.37
CA ASP A 132 -5.66 14.57 -14.34
C ASP A 132 -5.64 16.08 -14.57
N VAL A 133 -4.62 16.73 -14.01
CA VAL A 133 -4.27 18.12 -14.27
C VAL A 133 -2.82 18.13 -14.71
N ARG A 134 -2.55 18.64 -15.90
CA ARG A 134 -1.26 18.56 -16.58
C ARG A 134 -0.59 19.93 -16.67
N LEU A 135 0.73 19.97 -16.66
CA LEU A 135 1.49 21.22 -16.80
C LEU A 135 1.20 21.90 -18.15
N ASN A 136 1.13 21.10 -19.21
CA ASN A 136 0.81 21.51 -20.58
C ASN A 136 0.50 20.24 -21.42
N ASN A 137 0.23 20.43 -22.71
CA ASN A 137 -0.03 19.34 -23.67
C ASN A 137 1.22 18.89 -24.44
N ASN A 138 2.44 19.27 -24.02
CA ASN A 138 3.66 18.88 -24.72
C ASN A 138 4.06 17.43 -24.37
N ALA A 139 4.86 16.82 -25.24
CA ALA A 139 5.47 15.51 -25.01
C ALA A 139 6.95 15.69 -24.58
N PRO A 140 7.41 15.01 -23.51
CA PRO A 140 6.66 14.13 -22.62
C PRO A 140 5.65 14.90 -21.74
N VAL A 141 4.51 14.27 -21.44
CA VAL A 141 3.45 14.86 -20.62
C VAL A 141 3.90 14.92 -19.17
N THR A 142 3.76 16.08 -18.53
CA THR A 142 3.97 16.25 -17.09
C THR A 142 2.61 16.38 -16.40
N VAL A 143 2.27 15.40 -15.56
CA VAL A 143 1.08 15.43 -14.71
C VAL A 143 1.42 16.14 -13.39
N LEU A 144 0.64 17.15 -13.03
CA LEU A 144 0.79 17.88 -11.78
C LEU A 144 0.06 17.18 -10.64
N ALA A 145 -1.21 16.84 -10.86
CA ALA A 145 -2.05 16.11 -9.92
C ALA A 145 -3.00 15.17 -10.64
N GLN A 146 -3.37 14.07 -9.99
CA GLN A 146 -4.34 13.12 -10.52
C GLN A 146 -5.11 12.39 -9.41
N GLY A 147 -6.29 11.90 -9.73
CA GLY A 147 -7.09 11.10 -8.80
C GLY A 147 -8.03 10.15 -9.53
N ASP A 148 -8.02 8.90 -9.09
CA ASP A 148 -8.97 7.89 -9.51
C ASP A 148 -10.39 8.26 -9.05
N ILE A 149 -11.38 7.97 -9.88
CA ILE A 149 -12.79 8.26 -9.62
C ILE A 149 -13.63 6.99 -9.75
N GLY A 150 -14.90 7.08 -9.39
CA GLY A 150 -15.88 6.03 -9.64
C GLY A 150 -15.45 4.68 -9.05
N GLN A 151 -15.45 3.64 -9.87
CA GLN A 151 -15.08 2.29 -9.45
C GLN A 151 -13.59 2.13 -9.07
N ASN A 152 -12.74 3.08 -9.48
CA ASN A 152 -11.31 3.06 -9.20
C ASN A 152 -10.96 3.69 -7.85
N GLU A 153 -11.92 4.31 -7.15
CA GLU A 153 -11.69 4.91 -5.84
C GLU A 153 -11.14 3.88 -4.85
N LEU A 154 -10.17 4.30 -4.02
CA LEU A 154 -9.62 3.46 -2.96
C LEU A 154 -10.61 3.33 -1.81
N THR A 155 -10.80 2.12 -1.28
CA THR A 155 -11.68 1.86 -0.13
C THR A 155 -11.08 2.35 1.20
N GLY A 156 -9.77 2.63 1.21
CA GLY A 156 -8.96 2.92 2.40
C GLY A 156 -8.33 1.67 3.02
N VAL A 157 -8.77 0.47 2.61
CA VAL A 157 -8.12 -0.79 3.00
C VAL A 157 -6.81 -0.93 2.25
N SER A 158 -5.74 -1.21 2.98
CA SER A 158 -4.42 -1.43 2.38
C SER A 158 -3.52 -2.28 3.27
N LYS A 159 -2.52 -2.91 2.65
CA LYS A 159 -1.46 -3.68 3.34
C LYS A 159 -0.12 -3.26 2.77
N THR A 160 0.86 -3.10 3.65
CA THR A 160 2.24 -2.75 3.29
C THR A 160 3.17 -3.88 3.71
N TYR A 161 4.06 -4.27 2.80
CA TYR A 161 5.11 -5.25 3.03
C TYR A 161 6.48 -4.59 2.88
N THR A 162 7.39 -4.90 3.79
CA THR A 162 8.77 -4.41 3.72
C THR A 162 9.55 -5.18 2.66
N LEU A 163 10.34 -4.48 1.86
CA LEU A 163 11.31 -5.04 0.92
C LEU A 163 12.71 -4.80 1.50
N SER A 164 13.35 -5.86 1.97
CA SER A 164 14.67 -5.82 2.59
C SER A 164 15.78 -5.77 1.55
N THR A 165 16.93 -5.23 1.95
CA THR A 165 18.17 -5.23 1.16
C THR A 165 18.58 -6.63 0.75
N ARG A 166 19.11 -6.76 -0.48
CA ARG A 166 19.67 -8.00 -1.02
C ARG A 166 21.10 -7.79 -1.53
N ASP A 167 21.33 -7.85 -2.84
CA ASP A 167 22.69 -7.93 -3.42
C ASP A 167 23.42 -6.58 -3.40
N ILE A 168 22.68 -5.47 -3.31
CA ILE A 168 23.23 -4.13 -3.19
C ILE A 168 22.88 -3.57 -1.81
N PRO A 169 23.88 -3.30 -0.96
CA PRO A 169 23.66 -2.74 0.38
C PRO A 169 22.85 -1.44 0.35
N GLU A 170 22.13 -1.17 1.44
CA GLU A 170 21.40 0.08 1.71
C GLU A 170 20.22 0.39 0.79
N ILE A 171 19.97 -0.39 -0.26
CA ILE A 171 18.73 -0.32 -1.04
C ILE A 171 17.68 -1.19 -0.34
N ASN A 172 16.53 -0.61 -0.01
CA ASN A 172 15.39 -1.28 0.62
C ASN A 172 14.12 -0.51 0.26
N GLY A 173 12.95 -0.98 0.67
CA GLY A 173 11.71 -0.28 0.36
C GLY A 173 10.47 -0.88 0.96
N ASN A 174 9.33 -0.48 0.41
CA ASN A 174 8.03 -1.02 0.74
C ASN A 174 7.20 -1.28 -0.53
N ALA A 175 6.39 -2.33 -0.49
CA ALA A 175 5.31 -2.59 -1.44
C ALA A 175 3.98 -2.43 -0.72
N LYS A 176 3.20 -1.41 -1.10
CA LYS A 176 1.86 -1.15 -0.56
C LYS A 176 0.81 -1.51 -1.59
N PHE A 177 -0.15 -2.33 -1.19
CA PHE A 177 -1.33 -2.68 -1.97
C PHE A 177 -2.55 -2.01 -1.34
N SER A 178 -3.32 -1.26 -2.13
CA SER A 178 -4.53 -0.57 -1.67
C SER A 178 -5.72 -1.06 -2.48
N GLU A 179 -6.80 -1.44 -1.81
CA GLU A 179 -8.01 -1.96 -2.42
C GLU A 179 -8.79 -0.85 -3.14
N ARG A 180 -9.25 -1.13 -4.36
CA ARG A 180 -10.17 -0.31 -5.13
C ARG A 180 -11.61 -0.81 -4.95
N LYS A 181 -12.61 0.05 -5.17
CA LYS A 181 -14.02 -0.31 -5.07
C LYS A 181 -14.43 -1.46 -5.99
N ASN A 182 -13.82 -1.58 -7.16
CA ASN A 182 -14.04 -2.69 -8.10
C ASN A 182 -13.37 -4.02 -7.67
N GLY A 183 -12.63 -4.06 -6.56
CA GLY A 183 -11.93 -5.25 -6.06
C GLY A 183 -10.50 -5.44 -6.59
N GLU A 184 -10.08 -4.62 -7.56
CA GLU A 184 -8.69 -4.55 -8.00
C GLU A 184 -7.80 -3.91 -6.91
N ALA A 185 -6.47 -3.95 -7.10
CA ALA A 185 -5.54 -3.29 -6.21
C ALA A 185 -4.66 -2.27 -6.92
N LEU A 186 -4.40 -1.14 -6.26
CA LEU A 186 -3.28 -0.27 -6.59
C LEU A 186 -2.03 -0.76 -5.84
N ALA A 187 -1.05 -1.27 -6.58
CA ALA A 187 0.28 -1.55 -6.07
C ALA A 187 1.16 -0.30 -6.18
N ARG A 188 1.78 0.11 -5.07
CA ARG A 188 2.80 1.16 -5.02
C ARG A 188 4.07 0.59 -4.41
N ILE A 189 5.16 0.61 -5.17
CA ILE A 189 6.50 0.29 -4.64
C ILE A 189 7.24 1.60 -4.41
N GLU A 190 7.91 1.69 -3.27
CA GLU A 190 8.76 2.82 -2.90
C GLU A 190 10.08 2.31 -2.35
N LEU A 191 11.15 2.63 -3.06
CA LEU A 191 12.52 2.33 -2.67
C LEU A 191 13.16 3.52 -1.97
N THR A 192 13.90 3.23 -0.91
CA THR A 192 14.89 4.12 -0.32
C THR A 192 16.23 3.85 -0.99
N ASN A 193 16.95 4.92 -1.35
CA ASN A 193 18.25 4.85 -2.05
C ASN A 193 18.17 4.17 -3.43
N ALA A 194 17.08 4.37 -4.18
CA ALA A 194 17.03 4.00 -5.60
C ALA A 194 18.15 4.69 -6.40
N ILE A 195 18.54 4.11 -7.53
CA ILE A 195 19.69 4.59 -8.31
C ILE A 195 19.20 5.64 -9.35
N PRO A 196 19.54 6.93 -9.21
CA PRO A 196 19.05 7.97 -10.11
C PRO A 196 19.39 7.73 -11.58
N GLY A 197 18.49 8.09 -12.48
CA GLY A 197 18.61 7.92 -13.93
C GLY A 197 18.51 6.48 -14.42
N THR A 198 18.07 5.54 -13.56
CA THR A 198 17.86 4.13 -13.93
C THR A 198 16.39 3.72 -13.76
N GLU A 199 16.04 2.53 -14.26
CA GLU A 199 14.74 1.92 -14.06
C GLU A 199 14.93 0.54 -13.44
N HIS A 200 14.10 0.20 -12.46
CA HIS A 200 14.19 -1.08 -11.74
C HIS A 200 12.92 -1.90 -12.00
N PRO A 201 12.99 -3.00 -12.78
CA PRO A 201 11.88 -3.94 -12.92
C PRO A 201 11.53 -4.60 -11.59
N ALA A 202 10.26 -4.94 -11.39
CA ALA A 202 9.83 -5.69 -10.23
C ALA A 202 8.76 -6.71 -10.61
N HIS A 203 8.71 -7.82 -9.88
CA HIS A 203 7.75 -8.89 -10.10
C HIS A 203 7.23 -9.47 -8.79
N ILE A 204 6.00 -10.01 -8.81
CA ILE A 204 5.55 -11.01 -7.83
C ILE A 204 5.94 -12.39 -8.34
N HIS A 205 6.57 -13.19 -7.49
CA HIS A 205 6.91 -14.59 -7.70
C HIS A 205 6.07 -15.49 -6.79
N LEU A 206 5.93 -16.76 -7.15
CA LEU A 206 5.29 -17.80 -6.33
C LEU A 206 6.18 -18.24 -5.15
N ASN A 207 5.54 -18.81 -4.11
CA ASN A 207 6.15 -19.35 -2.89
C ASN A 207 6.77 -18.27 -1.99
N THR A 208 7.55 -18.69 -0.99
CA THR A 208 8.38 -17.76 -0.20
C THR A 208 9.60 -17.31 -1.00
N ALA A 209 10.14 -16.16 -0.62
CA ALA A 209 11.41 -15.64 -1.12
C ALA A 209 12.60 -16.60 -0.93
N LEU A 210 12.57 -17.44 0.10
CA LEU A 210 13.61 -18.43 0.38
C LEU A 210 13.54 -19.63 -0.57
N ASP A 211 12.33 -20.10 -0.85
CA ASP A 211 12.11 -21.24 -1.73
C ASP A 211 12.24 -20.85 -3.20
N GLY A 212 11.93 -19.58 -3.50
CA GLY A 212 11.89 -19.04 -4.85
C GLY A 212 10.71 -19.55 -5.67
N GLY A 213 10.52 -18.96 -6.84
CA GLY A 213 9.43 -19.36 -7.73
C GLY A 213 9.44 -18.64 -9.07
N THR A 214 8.55 -19.08 -9.96
CA THR A 214 8.32 -18.40 -11.24
C THR A 214 7.61 -17.07 -11.02
N ILE A 215 7.78 -16.15 -11.98
CA ILE A 215 7.04 -14.89 -12.02
C ILE A 215 5.56 -15.18 -12.24
N ALA A 216 4.70 -14.53 -11.45
CA ALA A 216 3.24 -14.58 -11.54
C ALA A 216 2.66 -13.25 -12.04
N PHE A 217 3.27 -12.12 -11.65
CA PHE A 217 2.80 -10.78 -11.99
C PHE A 217 3.97 -9.83 -12.23
N THR A 218 3.87 -9.00 -13.27
CA THR A 218 4.86 -7.97 -13.60
C THR A 218 4.36 -6.57 -13.24
N PHE A 219 5.15 -5.83 -12.43
CA PHE A 219 4.84 -4.44 -12.10
C PHE A 219 5.31 -3.47 -13.20
N ASN A 220 4.77 -2.25 -13.18
CA ASN A 220 5.44 -1.11 -13.80
C ASN A 220 6.83 -0.91 -13.16
N THR A 221 7.81 -0.52 -13.97
CA THR A 221 9.17 -0.26 -13.52
C THR A 221 9.20 0.83 -12.45
N ILE A 222 10.07 0.67 -11.45
CA ILE A 222 10.36 1.71 -10.47
C ILE A 222 11.31 2.72 -11.13
N ASP A 223 10.92 3.99 -11.11
CA ASP A 223 11.75 5.11 -11.55
C ASP A 223 12.86 5.35 -10.53
N GLY A 224 14.12 5.28 -10.94
CA GLY A 224 15.28 5.43 -10.08
C GLY A 224 15.51 6.85 -9.55
N ASP A 225 14.97 7.89 -10.20
CA ASP A 225 15.06 9.28 -9.71
C ASP A 225 14.09 9.52 -8.55
N THR A 226 12.92 8.87 -8.57
CA THR A 226 11.89 9.04 -7.55
C THR A 226 11.84 7.90 -6.53
N GLY A 227 12.36 6.72 -6.90
CA GLY A 227 12.21 5.48 -6.17
C GLY A 227 10.79 4.90 -6.22
N LEU A 228 9.90 5.38 -7.10
CA LEU A 228 8.47 5.04 -7.08
C LEU A 228 8.02 4.26 -8.31
N SER A 229 7.12 3.30 -8.11
CA SER A 229 6.22 2.81 -9.16
C SER A 229 4.78 2.74 -8.66
N ARG A 230 3.83 2.77 -9.61
CA ARG A 230 2.40 2.53 -9.38
C ARG A 230 1.89 1.61 -10.47
N THR A 231 1.19 0.54 -10.10
CA THR A 231 0.65 -0.46 -11.04
C THR A 231 -0.77 -0.81 -10.62
N ASN A 232 -1.70 -0.90 -11.58
CA ASN A 232 -3.01 -1.48 -11.34
C ASN A 232 -2.91 -3.02 -11.39
N VAL A 233 -3.54 -3.70 -10.43
CA VAL A 233 -3.51 -5.16 -10.30
C VAL A 233 -4.93 -5.70 -10.43
N SER A 234 -5.20 -6.32 -11.57
CA SER A 234 -6.50 -6.89 -11.92
C SER A 234 -6.43 -8.34 -12.43
N ALA A 235 -5.26 -8.75 -12.93
CA ALA A 235 -4.98 -10.10 -13.39
C ALA A 235 -3.47 -10.42 -13.27
N LEU A 236 -3.14 -11.70 -13.18
CA LEU A 236 -1.78 -12.23 -13.36
C LEU A 236 -1.33 -12.13 -14.82
N ASP A 237 -0.03 -12.34 -15.06
CA ASP A 237 0.57 -12.27 -16.41
C ASP A 237 -0.01 -13.32 -17.38
N ASP A 238 -0.63 -14.39 -16.86
CA ASP A 238 -1.32 -15.42 -17.66
C ASP A 238 -2.80 -15.10 -17.95
N GLY A 239 -3.31 -13.96 -17.47
CA GLY A 239 -4.68 -13.50 -17.64
C GLY A 239 -5.66 -14.01 -16.58
N THR A 240 -5.21 -14.78 -15.59
CA THR A 240 -6.04 -15.18 -14.44
C THR A 240 -6.42 -13.95 -13.64
N SER A 241 -7.71 -13.76 -13.34
CA SER A 241 -8.17 -12.64 -12.51
C SER A 241 -7.51 -12.67 -11.14
N PHE A 242 -7.03 -11.52 -10.69
CA PHE A 242 -6.24 -11.38 -9.47
C PHE A 242 -6.42 -9.98 -8.89
N GLY A 243 -7.27 -9.88 -7.87
CA GLY A 243 -7.58 -8.63 -7.19
C GLY A 243 -6.93 -8.50 -5.81
N TYR A 244 -7.38 -7.52 -5.03
CA TYR A 244 -6.84 -7.26 -3.70
C TYR A 244 -7.00 -8.46 -2.75
N ALA A 245 -8.19 -9.07 -2.72
CA ALA A 245 -8.46 -10.21 -1.86
C ALA A 245 -7.57 -11.42 -2.18
N ASP A 246 -7.35 -11.68 -3.48
CA ASP A 246 -6.46 -12.75 -3.94
C ASP A 246 -5.02 -12.48 -3.54
N LEU A 247 -4.56 -11.22 -3.66
CA LEU A 247 -3.21 -10.79 -3.27
C LEU A 247 -2.93 -11.02 -1.79
N ILE A 248 -3.89 -10.73 -0.91
CA ILE A 248 -3.73 -10.94 0.54
C ILE A 248 -3.61 -12.44 0.87
N ALA A 249 -4.28 -13.31 0.11
CA ALA A 249 -4.22 -14.76 0.27
C ALA A 249 -3.10 -15.41 -0.56
N PHE A 250 -2.29 -14.64 -1.29
CA PHE A 250 -1.34 -15.18 -2.25
C PHE A 250 -0.10 -15.75 -1.58
N ASP A 251 0.33 -16.92 -2.04
CA ASP A 251 1.61 -17.53 -1.69
C ASP A 251 2.70 -16.97 -2.62
N GLY A 252 3.27 -15.83 -2.24
CA GLY A 252 4.24 -15.15 -3.08
C GLY A 252 5.19 -14.18 -2.37
N TYR A 253 6.11 -13.65 -3.15
CA TYR A 253 7.08 -12.65 -2.74
C TYR A 253 7.39 -11.67 -3.87
N VAL A 254 7.87 -10.48 -3.53
CA VAL A 254 8.27 -9.44 -4.48
C VAL A 254 9.78 -9.41 -4.62
N ASN A 255 10.25 -9.38 -5.87
CA ASN A 255 11.61 -9.05 -6.25
C ASN A 255 11.68 -7.70 -6.93
N VAL A 256 12.72 -6.92 -6.63
CA VAL A 256 13.11 -5.74 -7.39
C VAL A 256 14.50 -5.95 -7.95
N HIS A 257 14.63 -5.78 -9.26
CA HIS A 257 15.84 -6.06 -10.04
C HIS A 257 16.67 -4.81 -10.26
N LEU A 258 17.98 -4.97 -10.46
CA LEU A 258 18.87 -3.84 -10.70
C LEU A 258 18.51 -3.05 -11.96
N SER A 259 18.25 -3.73 -13.09
CA SER A 259 17.87 -3.05 -14.33
C SER A 259 17.24 -4.02 -15.34
N PRO A 260 16.61 -3.54 -16.44
CA PRO A 260 16.14 -4.41 -17.52
C PRO A 260 17.25 -5.25 -18.18
N ALA A 261 18.51 -4.81 -18.09
CA ALA A 261 19.66 -5.52 -18.63
C ALA A 261 20.29 -6.50 -17.61
N ASP A 262 19.93 -6.39 -16.33
CA ASP A 262 20.39 -7.25 -15.24
C ASP A 262 19.23 -7.57 -14.30
N LEU A 263 18.48 -8.61 -14.66
CA LEU A 263 17.41 -9.21 -13.87
C LEU A 263 17.92 -10.30 -12.90
N THR A 264 19.24 -10.48 -12.80
CA THR A 264 19.83 -11.47 -11.89
C THR A 264 20.20 -10.85 -10.55
N THR A 265 20.62 -9.58 -10.57
CA THR A 265 20.91 -8.82 -9.36
C THR A 265 19.60 -8.31 -8.73
N ILE A 266 19.29 -8.77 -7.52
CA ILE A 266 18.14 -8.35 -6.73
C ILE A 266 18.56 -7.25 -5.78
N ILE A 267 17.93 -6.08 -5.87
CA ILE A 267 18.28 -4.91 -5.03
C ILE A 267 17.37 -4.79 -3.80
N ALA A 268 16.13 -5.28 -3.88
CA ALA A 268 15.23 -5.36 -2.75
C ALA A 268 14.27 -6.56 -2.90
N GLN A 269 13.90 -7.19 -1.79
CA GLN A 269 13.00 -8.36 -1.82
C GLN A 269 12.18 -8.46 -0.54
N GLY A 270 10.93 -8.93 -0.64
CA GLY A 270 10.11 -9.19 0.54
C GLY A 270 8.95 -10.16 0.26
N ASP A 271 8.64 -10.99 1.25
CA ASP A 271 7.47 -11.87 1.22
C ASP A 271 6.16 -11.06 1.31
N ILE A 272 5.13 -11.50 0.59
CA ILE A 272 3.80 -10.86 0.55
C ILE A 272 2.68 -11.89 0.81
N GLY A 273 1.43 -11.43 0.83
CA GLY A 273 0.26 -12.29 1.04
C GLY A 273 0.40 -13.11 2.32
N ILE A 274 0.20 -14.44 2.22
CA ILE A 274 0.29 -15.35 3.37
C ILE A 274 1.73 -15.53 3.88
N ASN A 275 2.74 -15.22 3.05
CA ASN A 275 4.14 -15.29 3.44
C ASN A 275 4.60 -14.05 4.20
N GLY A 276 3.85 -12.94 4.11
CA GLY A 276 4.20 -11.71 4.82
C GLY A 276 4.40 -11.95 6.32
N LEU A 277 5.25 -11.14 6.95
CA LEU A 277 5.43 -11.19 8.40
C LEU A 277 4.35 -10.36 9.10
N THR A 278 3.81 -10.89 10.21
CA THR A 278 2.83 -10.15 11.04
C THR A 278 3.49 -9.06 11.89
N GLY A 279 4.82 -9.16 12.09
CA GLY A 279 5.60 -8.37 13.03
C GLY A 279 5.78 -9.02 14.40
N GLU A 280 5.07 -10.11 14.69
CA GLU A 280 5.29 -10.92 15.90
C GLU A 280 6.56 -11.76 15.75
N SER A 281 7.37 -11.80 16.81
CA SER A 281 8.58 -12.63 16.87
C SER A 281 8.93 -13.03 18.29
N VAL A 282 9.69 -14.11 18.42
CA VAL A 282 10.31 -14.55 19.68
C VAL A 282 11.81 -14.79 19.44
N VAL A 283 12.63 -14.44 20.43
CA VAL A 283 14.09 -14.57 20.35
C VAL A 283 14.55 -15.49 21.48
N TYR A 284 15.39 -16.46 21.15
CA TYR A 284 16.04 -17.36 22.11
C TYR A 284 17.56 -17.22 22.03
N THR A 285 18.21 -17.10 23.18
CA THR A 285 19.67 -17.05 23.27
C THR A 285 20.27 -18.44 23.07
N LEU A 286 21.28 -18.54 22.22
CA LEU A 286 22.11 -19.73 22.03
C LEU A 286 23.48 -19.47 22.65
N ASN A 287 23.79 -20.16 23.73
CA ASN A 287 25.01 -19.99 24.50
C ASN A 287 26.16 -20.82 23.91
N GLU A 288 27.37 -20.36 24.17
CA GLU A 288 28.62 -21.08 23.91
C GLU A 288 28.66 -22.45 24.62
N VAL A 289 29.21 -23.47 23.94
CA VAL A 289 29.36 -24.83 24.48
C VAL A 289 30.80 -25.36 24.33
N ASP A 290 31.14 -25.99 23.20
CA ASP A 290 32.43 -26.68 23.03
C ASP A 290 33.52 -25.78 22.43
N THR A 291 33.12 -24.71 21.74
CA THR A 291 34.03 -23.80 21.05
C THR A 291 33.98 -22.41 21.67
N PRO A 292 35.03 -21.97 22.37
CA PRO A 292 35.04 -20.67 23.03
C PRO A 292 34.83 -19.48 22.09
N GLY A 293 33.96 -18.57 22.48
CA GLY A 293 33.61 -17.34 21.76
C GLY A 293 32.50 -17.47 20.73
N ILE A 294 31.93 -18.66 20.50
CA ILE A 294 30.82 -18.85 19.56
C ILE A 294 29.50 -18.91 20.32
N GLN A 295 28.57 -18.04 19.97
CA GLN A 295 27.25 -17.89 20.60
C GLN A 295 26.32 -17.17 19.63
N GLY A 296 25.04 -17.06 19.92
CA GLY A 296 24.14 -16.37 19.02
C GLY A 296 22.70 -16.33 19.47
N THR A 297 21.80 -16.15 18.51
CA THR A 297 20.36 -16.15 18.74
C THR A 297 19.62 -16.99 17.71
N ALA A 298 18.47 -17.50 18.11
CA ALA A 298 17.44 -18.03 17.23
C ALA A 298 16.20 -17.14 17.33
N THR A 299 15.87 -16.44 16.25
CA THR A 299 14.66 -15.64 16.15
C THR A 299 13.64 -16.34 15.28
N PHE A 300 12.41 -16.48 15.78
CA PHE A 300 11.29 -16.99 15.00
C PHE A 300 10.34 -15.83 14.74
N PHE A 301 9.99 -15.60 13.48
CA PHE A 301 9.00 -14.60 13.06
C PHE A 301 7.72 -15.30 12.61
N LYS A 302 6.57 -14.75 12.99
CA LYS A 302 5.27 -15.26 12.58
C LYS A 302 4.91 -14.75 11.17
N ARG A 303 4.58 -15.67 10.27
CA ARG A 303 4.00 -15.35 8.97
C ARG A 303 2.49 -15.20 9.07
N GLU A 304 1.86 -14.51 8.11
CA GLU A 304 0.40 -14.37 8.02
C GLU A 304 -0.30 -15.73 7.87
N SER A 305 0.36 -16.74 7.29
CA SER A 305 -0.12 -18.13 7.25
C SER A 305 -0.21 -18.81 8.63
N GLY A 306 0.50 -18.30 9.64
CA GLY A 306 0.73 -18.95 10.93
C GLY A 306 2.02 -19.77 10.99
N ASP A 307 2.69 -19.97 9.86
CA ASP A 307 4.00 -20.61 9.78
C ASP A 307 5.08 -19.74 10.43
N ALA A 308 6.25 -20.35 10.71
CA ALA A 308 7.39 -19.63 11.26
C ALA A 308 8.50 -19.46 10.24
N LEU A 309 9.08 -18.26 10.18
CA LEU A 309 10.42 -18.05 9.62
C LEU A 309 11.42 -18.09 10.77
N ALA A 310 12.29 -19.10 10.81
CA ALA A 310 13.42 -19.14 11.73
C ALA A 310 14.64 -18.46 11.11
N VAL A 311 15.28 -17.60 11.91
CA VAL A 311 16.54 -16.94 11.59
C VAL A 311 17.52 -17.24 12.71
N LEU A 312 18.61 -17.96 12.41
CA LEU A 312 19.72 -18.14 13.33
C LEU A 312 20.81 -17.12 12.98
N GLU A 313 21.34 -16.46 14.00
CA GLU A 313 22.47 -15.53 13.88
C GLU A 313 23.52 -15.94 14.91
N ILE A 314 24.62 -16.52 14.42
CA ILE A 314 25.71 -17.07 15.22
C ILE A 314 26.96 -16.21 15.01
N GLU A 315 27.46 -15.67 16.11
CA GLU A 315 28.65 -14.82 16.13
C GLU A 315 29.93 -15.66 16.07
N ASN A 316 30.98 -15.10 15.46
CA ASN A 316 32.32 -15.68 15.40
C ASN A 316 32.39 -17.06 14.73
N THR A 317 31.51 -17.33 13.77
CA THR A 317 31.63 -18.50 12.87
C THR A 317 32.89 -18.43 12.02
N ILE A 318 33.30 -19.56 11.45
CA ILE A 318 34.48 -19.66 10.61
C ILE A 318 34.06 -19.56 9.13
N ALA A 319 34.61 -18.55 8.44
CA ALA A 319 34.38 -18.32 7.02
C ALA A 319 34.59 -19.59 6.17
N GLY A 320 33.58 -19.93 5.35
CA GLY A 320 33.57 -21.10 4.48
C GLY A 320 33.06 -22.40 5.13
N ASP A 321 32.84 -22.42 6.44
CA ASP A 321 32.21 -23.56 7.11
C ASP A 321 30.68 -23.58 6.89
N SER A 322 30.09 -24.74 7.12
CA SER A 322 28.64 -24.94 7.11
C SER A 322 28.26 -25.71 8.37
N HIS A 323 27.44 -25.10 9.20
CA HIS A 323 27.14 -25.57 10.54
C HIS A 323 25.70 -26.12 10.59
N PRO A 324 25.49 -27.44 10.60
CA PRO A 324 24.16 -28.02 10.76
C PRO A 324 23.50 -27.54 12.05
N ALA A 325 22.19 -27.36 12.05
CA ALA A 325 21.44 -26.98 13.24
C ALA A 325 20.11 -27.73 13.34
N HIS A 326 19.67 -27.99 14.57
CA HIS A 326 18.48 -28.79 14.86
C HIS A 326 17.70 -28.26 16.06
N ILE A 327 16.37 -28.44 16.03
CA ILE A 327 15.57 -28.49 17.27
C ILE A 327 15.54 -29.94 17.75
N HIS A 328 15.92 -30.16 19.00
CA HIS A 328 15.83 -31.43 19.70
C HIS A 328 14.67 -31.42 20.71
N ALA A 329 14.13 -32.60 21.01
CA ALA A 329 13.11 -32.79 22.04
C ALA A 329 13.68 -32.72 23.47
N ASN A 330 12.82 -32.36 24.43
CA ASN A 330 13.13 -32.15 25.85
C ASN A 330 13.99 -30.90 26.10
N ASP A 331 14.43 -30.69 27.35
CA ASP A 331 15.43 -29.68 27.69
C ASP A 331 16.86 -30.17 27.40
N ILE A 332 17.82 -29.25 27.40
CA ILE A 332 19.26 -29.53 27.18
C ILE A 332 19.80 -30.64 28.11
N VAL A 333 19.33 -30.70 29.36
CA VAL A 333 19.85 -31.63 30.38
C VAL A 333 19.36 -33.05 30.12
N THR A 334 18.08 -33.18 29.75
CA THR A 334 17.41 -34.45 29.49
C THR A 334 17.78 -34.99 28.12
N THR A 335 17.98 -34.11 27.14
CA THR A 335 18.25 -34.39 25.72
C THR A 335 17.13 -35.16 25.03
N GLY A 336 17.18 -35.24 23.70
CA GLY A 336 16.19 -35.97 22.91
C GLY A 336 16.52 -36.05 21.43
N GLY A 337 15.64 -36.75 20.70
CA GLY A 337 15.74 -36.87 19.24
C GLY A 337 15.53 -35.54 18.54
N ILE A 338 15.97 -35.47 17.27
CA ILE A 338 15.77 -34.30 16.40
C ILE A 338 14.29 -34.21 16.00
N LEU A 339 13.68 -33.06 16.25
CA LEU A 339 12.32 -32.71 15.83
C LEU A 339 12.33 -32.00 14.47
N LEU A 340 13.22 -31.02 14.31
CA LEU A 340 13.33 -30.17 13.13
C LEU A 340 14.79 -30.02 12.72
N THR A 341 15.05 -30.07 11.42
CA THR A 341 16.35 -29.69 10.84
C THR A 341 16.24 -28.31 10.19
N PHE A 342 17.11 -27.39 10.59
CA PHE A 342 17.23 -26.09 9.94
C PHE A 342 18.10 -26.20 8.69
N ASN A 343 18.02 -25.20 7.82
CA ASN A 343 19.12 -24.92 6.90
C ASN A 343 20.41 -24.70 7.72
N PRO A 344 21.58 -25.18 7.27
CA PRO A 344 22.83 -24.96 7.97
C PRO A 344 23.13 -23.46 8.12
N VAL A 345 23.76 -23.08 9.23
CA VAL A 345 24.32 -21.73 9.40
C VAL A 345 25.53 -21.61 8.48
N ASP A 346 25.50 -20.57 7.64
CA ASP A 346 26.60 -20.23 6.74
C ASP A 346 27.73 -19.60 7.57
N GLY A 347 28.93 -20.17 7.50
CA GLY A 347 30.05 -19.75 8.33
C GLY A 347 30.67 -18.41 7.95
N GLU A 348 30.44 -17.91 6.73
CA GLU A 348 30.89 -16.58 6.29
C GLU A 348 30.01 -15.49 6.92
N THR A 349 28.70 -15.70 6.93
CA THR A 349 27.72 -14.70 7.38
C THR A 349 27.27 -14.89 8.83
N GLY A 350 27.43 -16.08 9.38
CA GLY A 350 26.85 -16.47 10.67
C GLY A 350 25.33 -16.70 10.62
N MET A 351 24.73 -16.71 9.43
CA MET A 351 23.28 -16.69 9.26
C MET A 351 22.71 -18.03 8.78
N SER A 352 21.52 -18.38 9.26
CA SER A 352 20.63 -19.37 8.65
C SER A 352 19.20 -18.82 8.60
N GLN A 353 18.48 -19.12 7.53
CA GLN A 353 17.05 -18.84 7.41
C GLN A 353 16.32 -20.12 6.99
N THR A 354 15.24 -20.48 7.69
CA THR A 354 14.44 -21.68 7.41
C THR A 354 12.95 -21.36 7.47
N ASN A 355 12.21 -21.69 6.42
CA ASN A 355 10.75 -21.67 6.44
C ASN A 355 10.22 -22.93 7.13
N ILE A 356 9.39 -22.78 8.16
CA ILE A 356 8.93 -23.88 9.01
C ILE A 356 7.42 -23.97 8.95
N ILE A 357 6.94 -25.07 8.36
CA ILE A 357 5.53 -25.44 8.26
C ILE A 357 5.21 -26.77 8.95
N GLN A 358 6.24 -27.59 9.21
CA GLN A 358 6.13 -28.91 9.82
C GLN A 358 7.47 -29.38 10.39
N LEU A 359 7.42 -30.38 11.27
CA LEU A 359 8.58 -31.13 11.76
C LEU A 359 9.08 -32.15 10.72
N ASN A 360 10.24 -32.75 10.99
CA ASN A 360 10.86 -33.76 10.11
C ASN A 360 9.98 -35.00 9.90
N ASP A 361 9.06 -35.30 10.83
CA ASP A 361 8.11 -36.41 10.75
C ASP A 361 6.78 -36.03 10.09
N THR A 362 6.71 -34.85 9.46
CA THR A 362 5.54 -34.26 8.79
C THR A 362 4.43 -33.77 9.73
N THR A 363 4.65 -33.76 11.04
CA THR A 363 3.71 -33.13 11.98
C THR A 363 3.67 -31.62 11.72
N PRO A 364 2.49 -31.00 11.48
CA PRO A 364 2.36 -29.56 11.33
C PRO A 364 2.97 -28.82 12.52
N PHE A 365 3.73 -27.78 12.24
CA PHE A 365 4.48 -27.04 13.27
C PHE A 365 4.73 -25.61 12.77
N GLY A 366 4.08 -24.65 13.40
CA GLY A 366 4.16 -23.23 13.06
C GLY A 366 4.67 -22.38 14.21
N TYR A 367 4.44 -21.08 14.12
CA TYR A 367 4.96 -20.12 15.11
C TYR A 367 4.42 -20.37 16.52
N ASP A 368 3.13 -20.60 16.68
CA ASP A 368 2.53 -20.80 18.00
C ASP A 368 3.03 -22.11 18.66
N ASP A 369 3.42 -23.11 17.86
CA ASP A 369 4.01 -24.36 18.35
C ASP A 369 5.44 -24.16 18.85
N VAL A 370 6.22 -23.27 18.22
CA VAL A 370 7.56 -22.88 18.71
C VAL A 370 7.50 -22.36 20.14
N LEU A 371 6.46 -21.59 20.48
CA LEU A 371 6.29 -21.04 21.83
C LEU A 371 6.00 -22.11 22.89
N GLN A 372 5.46 -23.25 22.49
CA GLN A 372 5.01 -24.32 23.39
C GLN A 372 5.89 -25.57 23.33
N VAL A 373 6.85 -25.63 22.40
CA VAL A 373 7.69 -26.81 22.23
C VAL A 373 8.52 -27.06 23.48
N ASN A 374 8.51 -28.31 23.95
CA ASN A 374 9.50 -28.79 24.90
C ASN A 374 10.74 -29.20 24.09
N GLY A 375 11.59 -28.21 23.79
CA GLY A 375 12.77 -28.42 22.95
C GLY A 375 13.95 -27.52 23.29
N TYR A 376 15.06 -27.80 22.61
CA TYR A 376 16.28 -26.98 22.60
C TYR A 376 16.92 -26.99 21.22
N ILE A 377 17.73 -25.97 20.92
CA ILE A 377 18.46 -25.85 19.66
C ILE A 377 19.92 -26.22 19.88
N ASN A 378 20.47 -26.97 18.93
CA ASN A 378 21.90 -27.19 18.76
C ASN A 378 22.36 -26.61 17.43
N VAL A 379 23.53 -25.97 17.44
CA VAL A 379 24.32 -25.65 16.24
C VAL A 379 25.63 -26.43 16.33
N HIS A 380 25.94 -27.20 15.29
CA HIS A 380 27.07 -28.13 15.25
C HIS A 380 28.26 -27.52 14.52
N GLU A 381 29.48 -27.94 14.85
CA GLU A 381 30.71 -27.44 14.20
C GLU A 381 30.71 -27.74 12.70
N SER A 382 30.40 -28.97 12.29
CA SER A 382 30.28 -29.32 10.87
C SER A 382 29.58 -30.65 10.70
N ALA A 383 29.23 -31.02 9.46
CA ALA A 383 28.71 -32.36 9.16
C ALA A 383 29.71 -33.49 9.48
N ALA A 384 31.02 -33.22 9.48
CA ALA A 384 32.06 -34.20 9.84
C ALA A 384 32.24 -34.32 11.36
N ASN A 385 31.97 -33.24 12.10
CA ASN A 385 32.14 -33.14 13.55
C ASN A 385 30.80 -32.79 14.22
N ILE A 386 29.76 -33.61 13.97
CA ILE A 386 28.40 -33.35 14.48
C ILE A 386 28.32 -33.45 16.02
N GLU A 387 29.29 -34.11 16.67
CA GLU A 387 29.33 -34.22 18.13
C GLU A 387 29.79 -32.92 18.81
N THR A 388 30.46 -32.02 18.09
CA THR A 388 30.93 -30.73 18.61
C THR A 388 29.84 -29.68 18.44
N ILE A 389 29.37 -29.13 19.56
CA ILE A 389 28.31 -28.11 19.61
C ILE A 389 28.95 -26.73 19.78
N ILE A 390 28.69 -25.84 18.83
CA ILE A 390 29.25 -24.48 18.85
C ILE A 390 28.30 -23.45 19.49
N ALA A 391 26.99 -23.70 19.46
CA ALA A 391 26.00 -22.89 20.18
C ALA A 391 24.77 -23.73 20.56
N GLN A 392 24.17 -23.47 21.73
CA GLN A 392 23.03 -24.23 22.25
C GLN A 392 22.10 -23.41 23.15
N GLY A 393 20.79 -23.61 23.05
CA GLY A 393 19.83 -22.94 23.93
C GLY A 393 18.47 -23.65 24.04
N ASN A 394 17.86 -23.61 25.22
CA ASN A 394 16.47 -24.05 25.41
C ASN A 394 15.52 -23.11 24.68
N ILE A 395 14.39 -23.66 24.19
CA ILE A 395 13.32 -22.89 23.53
C ILE A 395 11.95 -23.29 24.09
N GLY A 396 10.91 -22.57 23.68
CA GLY A 396 9.52 -22.83 24.09
C GLY A 396 9.36 -22.89 25.61
N VAL A 397 8.80 -23.99 26.13
CA VAL A 397 8.49 -24.14 27.56
C VAL A 397 9.72 -24.36 28.44
N ASN A 398 10.91 -24.56 27.86
CA ASN A 398 12.15 -24.82 28.58
C ASN A 398 12.96 -23.55 28.88
N VAL A 399 12.50 -22.38 28.43
CA VAL A 399 13.14 -21.12 28.77
C VAL A 399 12.80 -20.76 30.21
N ASP A 400 13.82 -20.57 31.03
CA ASP A 400 13.66 -20.07 32.38
C ASP A 400 13.12 -18.62 32.32
N ASN A 401 11.96 -18.37 32.95
CA ASN A 401 11.33 -17.04 33.03
C ASN A 401 12.12 -16.05 33.89
#